data_AF-A0A3C1A0E3-F1
#
_entry.id   AF-A0A3C1A0E3-F1
#
_cell.length_a   1.000
_cell.length_b   1.000
_cell.length_c   1.000
_cell.angle_alpha   90.00
_cell.angle_beta   90.00
_cell.angle_gamma   90.00
#
_symmetry.space_group_name_H-M   'P 1'
#
loop_
_entity.id
_entity.type
_entity.pdbx_description
1 polymer ?
#
loop_
_entity_poly.entity_id
_entity_poly.type
_entity_poly.pdbx_seq_one_letter_code
_entity_poly.pdbx_strand_id
1 'polypeptide(L)'
;MKTVYFRSELLFPHECVSDLMDIRDGKWQKLVARVASLPDTHEDSLAFSLMMIRLCGCLRCNPGSYKASLGCSACARRVIGMLKQSDVKLIERFRRAKEDVRRYLAGETVEMVE
;
A
#
# COMPACT_ATOMS: atom_id res chain seq x y z
N MET A 1 6.52 3.78 32.08
CA MET A 1 6.80 3.63 30.63
C MET A 1 5.49 3.25 29.95
N LYS A 2 4.77 4.19 29.33
CA LYS A 2 3.57 3.84 28.56
C LYS A 2 4.06 3.14 27.29
N THR A 3 3.77 1.86 27.14
CA THR A 3 3.97 1.16 25.87
C THR A 3 3.08 1.83 24.84
N VAL A 4 3.67 2.70 24.02
CA VAL A 4 2.99 3.29 22.88
C VAL A 4 2.86 2.16 21.86
N TYR A 5 1.72 1.47 21.88
CA TYR A 5 1.30 0.68 20.74
C TYR A 5 0.98 1.67 19.63
N PHE A 6 1.97 1.93 18.77
CA PHE A 6 1.71 2.57 17.48
C PHE A 6 0.61 1.75 16.82
N ARG A 7 -0.42 2.44 16.29
CA ARG A 7 -1.47 1.81 15.48
C ARG A 7 -0.80 1.10 14.31
N SER A 8 -0.56 -0.19 14.49
CA SER A 8 -0.08 -1.11 13.47
C SER A 8 -1.31 -1.88 13.05
N GLU A 9 -1.97 -1.36 12.02
CA GLU A 9 -2.92 -2.17 11.28
C GLU A 9 -2.14 -3.36 10.69
N LEU A 10 -2.70 -4.56 10.76
CA LEU A 10 -2.04 -5.77 10.24
C LEU A 10 -1.77 -5.65 8.73
N LEU A 11 -2.56 -4.83 8.04
CA LEU A 11 -2.47 -4.54 6.61
C LEU A 11 -2.24 -3.05 6.37
N PHE A 12 -1.74 -2.70 5.18
CA PHE A 12 -1.57 -1.29 4.80
C PHE A 12 -2.92 -0.56 4.85
N PRO A 13 -3.03 0.53 5.61
CA PRO A 13 -4.31 1.20 5.80
C PRO A 13 -4.46 2.40 4.86
N HIS A 14 -5.70 2.71 4.46
CA HIS A 14 -6.00 3.73 3.44
C HIS A 14 -5.60 5.14 3.87
N GLU A 15 -5.67 5.46 5.16
CA GLU A 15 -5.27 6.76 5.69
C GLU A 15 -3.77 7.07 5.47
N CYS A 16 -2.93 6.06 5.27
CA CYS A 16 -1.51 6.24 4.98
C CYS A 16 -1.24 6.69 3.53
N VAL A 17 -2.24 6.69 2.63
CA VAL A 17 -2.04 6.98 1.20
C VAL A 17 -1.53 8.41 1.00
N SER A 18 -2.13 9.41 1.65
CA SER A 18 -1.71 10.81 1.51
C SER A 18 -0.26 11.06 1.91
N ASP A 19 0.25 10.28 2.87
CA ASP A 19 1.63 10.36 3.34
C ASP A 19 2.64 9.91 2.29
N LEU A 20 2.21 9.34 1.16
CA LEU A 20 3.08 8.88 0.09
C LEU A 20 3.25 9.91 -1.04
N MET A 21 2.56 11.04 -0.98
CA MET A 21 2.46 12.01 -2.06
C MET A 21 3.83 12.59 -2.44
N ASP A 22 4.64 12.94 -1.45
CA ASP A 22 5.89 13.68 -1.65
C ASP A 22 7.13 12.78 -1.79
N ILE A 23 6.96 11.47 -1.91
CA ILE A 23 8.10 10.54 -2.03
C ILE A 23 8.67 10.55 -3.45
N ARG A 24 7.81 10.75 -4.44
CA ARG A 24 8.13 10.76 -5.88
C ARG A 24 7.23 11.75 -6.57
N ASP A 25 7.65 12.25 -7.72
CA ASP A 25 6.94 13.21 -8.53
C ASP A 25 6.11 12.53 -9.64
N GLY A 26 5.62 13.32 -10.60
CA GLY A 26 5.12 12.79 -11.87
C GLY A 26 3.89 11.88 -11.76
N LYS A 27 4.03 10.62 -12.18
CA LYS A 27 2.89 9.68 -12.28
C LYS A 27 2.52 9.11 -10.93
N TRP A 28 3.51 8.90 -10.06
CA TRP A 28 3.26 8.44 -8.69
C TRP A 28 2.42 9.44 -7.92
N GLN A 29 2.81 10.71 -7.90
CA GLN A 29 2.09 11.76 -7.17
C GLN A 29 0.63 11.87 -7.63
N LYS A 30 0.37 11.79 -8.95
CA LYS A 30 -0.99 11.81 -9.51
C LYS A 30 -1.82 10.60 -9.09
N LEU A 31 -1.22 9.41 -9.04
CA LEU A 31 -1.90 8.21 -8.55
C LEU A 31 -2.28 8.37 -7.07
N VAL A 32 -1.32 8.77 -6.24
CA VAL A 32 -1.53 8.96 -4.80
C VAL A 32 -2.61 10.01 -4.53
N ALA A 33 -2.56 11.16 -5.20
CA ALA A 33 -3.55 12.22 -5.05
C ALA A 33 -4.96 11.76 -5.44
N ARG A 34 -5.09 10.96 -6.51
CA ARG A 34 -6.37 10.35 -6.90
C ARG A 34 -6.87 9.37 -5.84
N VAL A 35 -6.03 8.46 -5.37
CA VAL A 35 -6.47 7.42 -4.42
C VAL A 35 -6.83 8.02 -3.07
N ALA A 36 -6.07 9.00 -2.59
CA ALA A 36 -6.34 9.68 -1.32
C ALA A 36 -7.70 10.42 -1.31
N SER A 37 -8.24 10.83 -2.47
CA SER A 37 -9.55 11.49 -2.55
C SER A 37 -10.72 10.52 -2.70
N LEU A 38 -10.45 9.22 -2.81
CA LEU A 38 -11.48 8.19 -2.99
C LEU A 38 -11.83 7.53 -1.64
N PRO A 39 -13.07 7.03 -1.48
CA PRO A 39 -13.43 6.17 -0.36
C PRO A 39 -12.53 4.93 -0.28
N ASP A 40 -12.28 4.42 0.92
CA ASP A 40 -11.51 3.19 1.16
C ASP A 40 -12.11 1.94 0.49
N THR A 41 -13.43 1.94 0.28
CA THR A 41 -14.20 0.90 -0.43
C THR A 41 -14.13 0.99 -1.95
N HIS A 42 -13.59 2.07 -2.51
CA HIS A 42 -13.49 2.23 -3.95
C HIS A 42 -12.47 1.25 -4.55
N GLU A 43 -12.72 0.74 -5.75
CA GLU A 43 -11.85 -0.24 -6.45
C GLU A 43 -10.39 0.22 -6.52
N ASP A 44 -10.12 1.46 -6.90
CA ASP A 44 -8.75 2.02 -6.94
C ASP A 44 -8.10 2.07 -5.54
N SER A 45 -8.87 2.32 -4.47
CA SER A 45 -8.35 2.35 -3.10
C SER A 45 -7.99 0.95 -2.61
N LEU A 46 -8.88 -0.03 -2.85
CA LEU A 46 -8.61 -1.44 -2.57
C LEU A 46 -7.39 -1.94 -3.34
N ALA A 47 -7.28 -1.58 -4.63
CA ALA A 47 -6.16 -1.96 -5.48
C ALA A 47 -4.83 -1.34 -5.00
N PHE A 48 -4.85 -0.08 -4.57
CA PHE A 48 -3.68 0.58 -4.04
C PHE A 48 -3.24 -0.06 -2.72
N SER A 49 -4.18 -0.32 -1.80
CA SER A 49 -3.90 -1.03 -0.55
C SER A 49 -3.33 -2.42 -0.80
N LEU A 50 -3.90 -3.19 -1.73
CA LEU A 50 -3.36 -4.50 -2.12
C LEU A 50 -1.94 -4.40 -2.69
N MET A 51 -1.68 -3.43 -3.56
CA MET A 51 -0.33 -3.17 -4.07
C MET A 51 0.66 -2.88 -2.93
N MET A 52 0.27 -2.04 -1.97
CA MET A 52 1.11 -1.68 -0.82
C MET A 52 1.32 -2.85 0.14
N ILE A 53 0.30 -3.67 0.40
CA ILE A 53 0.42 -4.90 1.19
C ILE A 53 1.51 -5.82 0.61
N ARG A 54 1.55 -5.96 -0.71
CA ARG A 54 2.56 -6.74 -1.43
C ARG A 54 3.95 -6.10 -1.36
N LEU A 55 4.05 -4.80 -1.68
CA LEU A 55 5.33 -4.08 -1.67
C LEU A 55 5.97 -3.99 -0.29
N CYS A 56 5.17 -3.73 0.74
CA CYS A 56 5.64 -3.63 2.12
C CYS A 56 5.79 -4.99 2.81
N GLY A 57 5.23 -6.05 2.23
CA GLY A 57 5.19 -7.38 2.84
C GLY A 57 4.40 -7.37 4.15
N CYS A 58 3.24 -6.70 4.18
CA CYS A 58 2.43 -6.51 5.38
C CYS A 58 1.98 -7.84 6.01
N LEU A 59 1.75 -8.87 5.20
CA LEU A 59 1.36 -10.21 5.68
C LEU A 59 2.43 -10.89 6.56
N ARG A 60 3.68 -10.42 6.49
CA ARG A 60 4.79 -10.87 7.34
C ARG A 60 5.05 -9.91 8.51
N CYS A 61 4.25 -8.86 8.66
CA CYS A 61 4.36 -7.88 9.74
C CYS A 61 3.66 -8.42 10.99
N ASN A 62 4.36 -8.43 12.11
CA ASN A 62 3.81 -8.79 13.41
C ASN A 62 4.22 -7.75 14.46
N PRO A 63 3.57 -7.69 15.63
CA PRO A 63 3.87 -6.69 16.67
C PRO A 63 5.34 -6.65 17.16
N GLY A 64 6.10 -7.75 16.99
CA GLY A 64 7.54 -7.79 17.30
C GLY A 64 8.45 -7.38 16.13
N SER A 65 7.89 -7.10 14.96
CA SER A 65 8.65 -6.71 13.77
C SER A 65 9.10 -5.26 13.85
N TYR A 66 10.33 -4.98 13.43
CA TYR A 66 10.84 -3.60 13.29
C TYR A 66 9.88 -2.70 12.48
N LYS A 67 9.20 -3.26 11.47
CA LYS A 67 8.19 -2.56 10.67
C LYS A 67 6.97 -2.09 11.49
N ALA A 68 6.49 -2.92 12.42
CA ALA A 68 5.34 -2.57 13.25
C ALA A 68 5.67 -1.41 14.21
N SER A 69 6.88 -1.39 14.76
CA SER A 69 7.35 -0.32 15.64
C SER A 69 7.52 1.03 14.94
N LEU A 70 7.68 1.06 13.61
CA LEU A 70 7.81 2.28 12.82
C LEU A 70 6.45 2.95 12.52
N GLY A 71 5.36 2.19 12.54
CA GLY A 71 4.05 2.62 12.01
C GLY A 71 3.93 2.50 10.49
N CYS A 72 2.71 2.26 9.99
CA CYS A 72 2.45 1.94 8.58
C CYS A 72 2.89 3.06 7.62
N SER A 73 2.64 4.33 7.94
CA SER A 73 3.08 5.48 7.12
C SER A 73 4.59 5.51 6.93
N ALA A 74 5.37 5.37 8.01
CA ALA A 74 6.82 5.40 7.95
C ALA A 74 7.39 4.18 7.21
N CYS A 75 6.82 2.99 7.46
CA CYS A 75 7.18 1.77 6.73
C CYS A 75 6.93 1.92 5.22
N ALA A 76 5.75 2.39 4.84
CA ALA A 76 5.38 2.60 3.44
C ALA A 76 6.25 3.66 2.75
N ARG A 77 6.50 4.80 3.42
CA ARG A 77 7.39 5.84 2.92
C ARG A 77 8.80 5.31 2.64
N ARG A 78 9.35 4.52 3.57
CA ARG A 78 10.66 3.88 3.43
C ARG A 78 10.70 2.92 2.24
N VAL A 79 9.70 2.06 2.10
CA VAL A 79 9.62 1.08 1.00
C VAL A 79 9.59 1.80 -0.34
N ILE A 80 8.68 2.76 -0.53
CA ILE A 80 8.57 3.50 -1.81
C ILE A 80 9.82 4.32 -2.08
N GLY A 81 10.42 4.95 -1.07
CA GLY A 81 11.66 5.72 -1.21
C GLY A 81 12.87 4.88 -1.60
N MET A 82 12.92 3.60 -1.20
CA MET A 82 14.02 2.68 -1.52
C MET A 82 13.88 1.99 -2.88
N LEU A 83 12.70 2.04 -3.51
CA LEU A 83 12.50 1.38 -4.81
C LEU A 83 13.35 2.03 -5.91
N LYS A 84 14.16 1.24 -6.61
CA LYS A 84 14.88 1.72 -7.81
C LYS A 84 14.03 1.71 -9.07
N GLN A 85 12.82 1.12 -8.99
CA GLN A 85 11.91 1.00 -10.13
C GLN A 85 11.33 2.37 -10.50
N SER A 86 11.06 2.56 -11.80
CA SER A 86 10.42 3.78 -12.28
C SER A 86 8.95 3.83 -11.88
N ASP A 87 8.38 5.03 -11.89
CA ASP A 87 6.94 5.22 -11.69
C ASP A 87 6.10 4.38 -12.63
N VAL A 88 6.55 4.18 -13.88
CA VAL A 88 5.83 3.34 -14.85
C VAL A 88 5.65 1.92 -14.31
N LYS A 89 6.67 1.36 -13.66
CA LYS A 89 6.60 0.04 -13.03
C LYS A 89 5.71 0.04 -11.79
N LEU A 90 5.69 1.12 -11.00
CA LEU A 90 4.74 1.27 -9.89
C LEU A 90 3.29 1.31 -10.39
N ILE A 91 3.01 2.08 -11.45
CA ILE A 91 1.69 2.12 -12.08
C ILE A 91 1.31 0.74 -12.66
N GLU A 92 2.26 0.00 -13.22
CA GLU A 92 2.02 -1.37 -13.69
C GLU A 92 1.62 -2.31 -12.53
N ARG A 93 2.33 -2.24 -11.40
CA ARG A 93 1.98 -3.01 -10.19
C ARG A 93 0.60 -2.63 -9.66
N PHE A 94 0.26 -1.35 -9.66
CA PHE A 94 -1.08 -0.88 -9.30
C PHE A 94 -2.16 -1.48 -10.20
N ARG A 95 -1.94 -1.47 -11.52
CA ARG A 95 -2.90 -2.05 -12.48
C ARG A 95 -3.09 -3.56 -12.29
N ARG A 96 -2.01 -4.30 -12.00
CA ARG A 96 -2.11 -5.73 -11.68
C ARG A 96 -2.91 -5.97 -10.41
N ALA A 97 -2.64 -5.20 -9.35
CA ALA A 97 -3.45 -5.28 -8.12
C ALA A 97 -4.93 -4.93 -8.36
N LYS A 98 -5.19 -3.98 -9.26
CA LYS A 98 -6.56 -3.62 -9.66
C LYS A 98 -7.28 -4.74 -10.42
N GLU A 99 -6.57 -5.42 -11.31
CA GLU A 99 -7.09 -6.60 -12.00
C GLU A 99 -7.42 -7.73 -11.02
N ASP A 100 -6.53 -7.98 -10.05
CA ASP A 100 -6.76 -8.95 -8.98
C ASP A 100 -7.99 -8.59 -8.14
N VAL A 101 -8.16 -7.32 -7.75
CA VAL A 101 -9.38 -6.88 -7.04
C VAL A 101 -10.63 -7.15 -7.88
N ARG A 102 -10.60 -6.84 -9.18
CA ARG A 102 -11.73 -7.08 -10.09
C ARG A 102 -12.08 -8.56 -10.20
N ARG A 103 -11.08 -9.42 -10.37
CA ARG A 103 -11.27 -10.87 -10.45
C ARG A 103 -11.90 -11.41 -9.17
N TYR A 104 -11.40 -10.97 -8.01
CA TYR A 104 -11.99 -11.32 -6.72
C TYR A 104 -13.45 -10.86 -6.60
N LEU A 105 -13.75 -9.62 -6.98
CA LEU A 105 -15.12 -9.09 -6.98
C LEU A 105 -16.05 -9.80 -7.98
N ALA A 106 -15.50 -10.39 -9.04
CA ALA A 106 -16.22 -11.23 -10.00
C ALA A 106 -16.44 -12.67 -9.50
N GLY A 107 -15.96 -13.02 -8.29
CA GLY A 107 -16.11 -14.34 -7.68
C GLY A 107 -14.99 -15.33 -8.02
N GLU A 108 -13.90 -14.86 -8.66
CA GLU A 108 -12.74 -15.71 -8.92
C GLU A 108 -11.85 -15.83 -7.68
N THR A 109 -11.20 -16.99 -7.52
CA THR A 109 -10.10 -17.11 -6.57
C THR A 109 -8.85 -16.45 -7.15
N VAL A 110 -8.27 -15.53 -6.39
CA VAL A 110 -7.03 -14.85 -6.74
C VAL A 110 -5.91 -15.41 -5.87
N GLU A 111 -4.99 -16.12 -6.48
CA GLU A 111 -3.79 -16.57 -5.79
C GLU A 111 -2.80 -15.42 -5.61
N MET A 112 -2.23 -15.32 -4.41
CA MET A 112 -1.17 -14.35 -4.12
C MET A 112 0.16 -14.89 -4.64
N VAL A 113 0.56 -14.49 -5.85
CA VAL A 113 1.88 -14.82 -6.39
C VAL A 113 2.89 -13.79 -5.89
N GLU A 114 3.94 -14.25 -5.19
CA GLU A 114 5.00 -13.43 -4.57
C GLU A 114 5.91 -12.70 -5.57
#